data_AF-A0A4Q1B265-F1
#
_entry.id   AF-A0A4Q1B265-F1
#
_cell.length_a   1.000
_cell.length_b   1.000
_cell.length_c   1.000
_cell.angle_alpha   90.00
_cell.angle_beta   90.00
_cell.angle_gamma   90.00
#
_symmetry.space_group_name_H-M   'P 1'
#
loop_
_entity.id
_entity.type
_entity.pdbx_description
1 polymer ?
#
loop_
_entity_poly.entity_id
_entity_poly.type
_entity_poly.pdbx_seq_one_letter_code
_entity_poly.pdbx_strand_id
1 'polypeptide(L)'
;MEVAMLHVSTSLSAGRLLQHALKEPVLILDYDFEVGNLKHLELPVHAQLSDIDEPVKFWCCNNAREITALYYLCHQLPFHLIKLMNLSEHLDLLNWDVRSTNEIGVEQAKMLNQLEARQLSESEYNHYQSEWQRLANESGDLRIMRQQVCTNQVDYYDDIIKYLIDTSIPNEQGLVHPARIVGEMLGNTAQCISDTFFHERLKHVIHCEGIKVIGSLKEMRDYQIKVPGVVHFPIYNGLEYVYVEGDGPCKVILQPLDEVFIGYYYQTDDDHFLMMNPAGVGHSKPCDDERHLEDYAREFYELIKGLHIKSFEIIAYNDAYYVAKQLVKMYDLKVEIEHIDSLEDDDIEGRLMMASIKKDQSDEALLDGISIQSDSDVVSKAMMQNYTSRKLYEAAYKRLSHWDSDLAKLNF
;
A
#
# COMPACT_ATOMS: atom_id res chain seq x y z
N MET A 1 -6.69 44.57 16.35
CA MET A 1 -6.91 43.32 17.12
C MET A 1 -7.07 42.24 16.09
N GLU A 2 -6.20 41.24 16.12
CA GLU A 2 -6.56 39.95 15.52
C GLU A 2 -7.77 39.43 16.30
N VAL A 3 -8.81 39.03 15.59
CA VAL A 3 -9.93 38.29 16.19
C VAL A 3 -9.37 36.90 16.48
N ALA A 4 -9.55 36.40 17.71
CA ALA A 4 -9.13 35.05 18.05
C ALA A 4 -9.82 34.07 17.08
N MET A 5 -9.07 33.12 16.52
CA MET A 5 -9.61 32.20 15.53
C MET A 5 -9.86 30.85 16.19
N LEU A 6 -11.10 30.37 16.12
CA LEU A 6 -11.42 29.03 16.61
C LEU A 6 -10.93 28.00 15.59
N HIS A 7 -9.92 27.21 15.96
CA HIS A 7 -9.46 26.12 15.10
C HIS A 7 -10.34 24.90 15.29
N VAL A 8 -10.54 24.11 14.24
CA VAL A 8 -11.35 22.88 14.29
C VAL A 8 -10.55 21.71 13.70
N SER A 9 -10.53 20.58 14.41
CA SER A 9 -9.83 19.35 14.02
C SER A 9 -10.70 18.11 14.32
N THR A 10 -10.50 17.02 13.58
CA THR A 10 -11.32 15.79 13.68
C THR A 10 -10.69 14.69 14.53
N SER A 11 -9.59 14.95 15.23
CA SER A 11 -8.96 13.97 16.11
C SER A 11 -8.45 14.61 17.38
N LEU A 12 -8.53 13.88 18.49
CA LEU A 12 -7.97 14.29 19.77
C LEU A 12 -6.45 14.57 19.72
N SER A 13 -5.70 13.82 18.90
CA SER A 13 -4.26 13.97 18.72
C SER A 13 -3.90 15.26 17.99
N ALA A 14 -4.45 15.50 16.80
CA ALA A 14 -4.18 16.71 16.02
C ALA A 14 -4.75 17.94 16.72
N GLY A 15 -5.95 17.87 17.29
CA GLY A 15 -6.55 18.95 18.07
C GLY A 15 -5.71 19.40 19.26
N ARG A 16 -5.16 18.46 20.04
CA ARG A 16 -4.22 18.77 21.14
C ARG A 16 -2.88 19.34 20.64
N LEU A 17 -2.38 18.84 19.51
CA LEU A 17 -1.15 19.35 18.89
C LEU A 17 -1.32 20.80 18.44
N LEU A 18 -2.43 21.12 17.75
CA LEU A 18 -2.78 22.48 17.35
C LEU A 18 -2.95 23.39 18.58
N GLN A 19 -3.65 22.94 19.62
CA GLN A 19 -3.83 23.72 20.85
C GLN A 19 -2.50 24.06 21.52
N HIS A 20 -1.56 23.11 21.54
CA HIS A 20 -0.21 23.33 22.07
C HIS A 20 0.64 24.24 21.17
N ALA A 21 0.57 24.05 19.84
CA ALA A 21 1.38 24.75 18.87
C ALA A 21 0.99 26.23 18.73
N LEU A 22 -0.32 26.50 18.66
CA LEU A 22 -0.89 27.80 18.34
C LEU A 22 -1.22 28.62 19.60
N LYS A 23 -1.53 27.94 20.72
CA LYS A 23 -2.03 28.55 21.97
C LYS A 23 -3.38 29.28 21.80
N GLU A 24 -4.11 28.90 20.76
CA GLU A 24 -5.45 29.37 20.41
C GLU A 24 -6.50 28.30 20.80
N PRO A 25 -7.78 28.65 20.92
CA PRO A 25 -8.84 27.68 21.18
C PRO A 25 -8.97 26.68 20.00
N VAL A 26 -9.17 25.41 20.33
CA VAL A 26 -9.38 24.33 19.35
C VAL A 26 -10.60 23.52 19.73
N LEU A 27 -11.57 23.46 18.82
CA LEU A 27 -12.70 22.54 18.86
C LEU A 27 -12.27 21.18 18.28
N ILE A 28 -12.58 20.10 18.98
CA ILE A 28 -12.22 18.75 18.55
C ILE A 28 -13.50 17.97 18.25
N LEU A 29 -13.70 17.67 16.98
CA LEU A 29 -14.77 16.79 16.48
C LEU A 29 -14.26 15.34 16.53
N ASP A 30 -14.07 14.82 17.75
CA ASP A 30 -13.49 13.50 18.00
C ASP A 30 -14.50 12.39 17.65
N TYR A 31 -14.64 12.10 16.35
CA TYR A 31 -15.56 11.13 15.79
C TYR A 31 -14.97 10.52 14.51
N ASP A 32 -15.11 9.20 14.35
CA ASP A 32 -14.67 8.47 13.16
C ASP A 32 -15.67 8.68 12.01
N PHE A 33 -15.65 9.85 11.37
CA PHE A 33 -16.57 10.20 10.28
C PHE A 33 -16.52 9.22 9.09
N GLU A 34 -15.41 8.49 8.93
CA GLU A 34 -15.26 7.44 7.93
C GLU A 34 -15.94 6.10 8.30
N VAL A 35 -16.51 5.94 9.52
CA VAL A 35 -17.16 4.70 9.98
C VAL A 35 -18.56 4.98 10.56
N GLY A 36 -19.46 3.98 10.54
CA GLY A 36 -20.75 4.01 11.23
C GLY A 36 -21.84 4.84 10.54
N ASN A 37 -22.93 5.15 11.24
CA ASN A 37 -24.13 5.74 10.63
C ASN A 37 -24.20 7.27 10.84
N LEU A 38 -24.08 8.05 9.75
CA LEU A 38 -24.13 9.52 9.80
C LEU A 38 -25.54 10.12 9.96
N LYS A 39 -26.60 9.35 9.68
CA LYS A 39 -27.99 9.83 9.74
C LYS A 39 -28.44 10.20 11.16
N HIS A 40 -27.86 9.50 12.13
CA HIS A 40 -28.09 9.68 13.56
C HIS A 40 -26.79 10.07 14.26
N LEU A 41 -25.96 10.86 13.58
CA LEU A 41 -24.77 11.43 14.19
C LEU A 41 -25.21 12.29 15.39
N GLU A 42 -24.84 11.85 16.58
CA GLU A 42 -24.98 12.59 17.84
C GLU A 42 -23.58 12.91 18.38
N LEU A 43 -22.93 13.92 17.81
CA LEU A 43 -21.71 14.46 18.40
C LEU A 43 -22.02 15.05 19.79
N PRO A 44 -21.23 14.75 20.84
CA PRO A 44 -21.33 15.48 22.11
C PRO A 44 -21.03 16.99 21.97
N VAL A 45 -20.61 17.42 20.78
CA VAL A 45 -20.23 18.77 20.38
C VAL A 45 -21.36 19.53 19.63
N HIS A 46 -22.50 18.91 19.29
CA HIS A 46 -23.58 19.58 18.52
C HIS A 46 -24.00 20.93 19.13
N ALA A 47 -24.23 20.96 20.45
CA ALA A 47 -24.61 22.18 21.17
C ALA A 47 -23.51 23.25 21.19
N GLN A 48 -22.25 22.88 20.96
CA GLN A 48 -21.14 23.84 20.88
C GLN A 48 -21.02 24.43 19.47
N LEU A 49 -21.44 23.71 18.42
CA LEU A 49 -21.41 24.20 17.04
C LEU A 49 -22.53 25.21 16.75
N SER A 50 -23.72 25.02 17.32
CA SER A 50 -24.85 25.96 17.15
C SER A 50 -24.60 27.36 17.71
N ASP A 51 -23.65 27.46 18.65
CA ASP A 51 -23.36 28.67 19.41
C ASP A 51 -22.16 29.46 18.83
N ILE A 52 -21.57 28.99 17.72
CA ILE A 52 -20.45 29.67 17.04
C ILE A 52 -20.98 30.79 16.15
N ASP A 53 -20.64 32.03 16.50
CA ASP A 53 -20.85 33.24 15.69
C ASP A 53 -19.56 33.84 15.11
N GLU A 54 -18.39 33.27 15.44
CA GLU A 54 -17.07 33.70 14.99
C GLU A 54 -16.46 32.79 13.89
N PRO A 55 -15.56 33.30 13.02
CA PRO A 55 -14.95 32.50 11.97
C PRO A 55 -14.04 31.38 12.48
N VAL A 56 -14.22 30.18 11.95
CA VAL A 56 -13.46 28.98 12.26
C VAL A 56 -12.39 28.67 11.20
N LYS A 57 -11.22 28.19 11.61
CA LYS A 57 -10.20 27.59 10.74
C LYS A 57 -10.28 26.07 10.85
N PHE A 58 -10.88 25.41 9.87
CA PHE A 58 -10.92 23.94 9.80
C PHE A 58 -9.64 23.40 9.17
N TRP A 59 -8.96 22.49 9.88
CA TRP A 59 -7.73 21.84 9.42
C TRP A 59 -8.05 20.46 8.83
N CYS A 60 -7.58 20.18 7.61
CA CYS A 60 -7.79 18.90 6.93
C CYS A 60 -6.69 18.52 5.95
N CYS A 61 -6.71 17.26 5.52
CA CYS A 61 -6.14 16.73 4.29
C CYS A 61 -7.25 16.10 3.45
N ASN A 62 -6.91 15.68 2.23
CA ASN A 62 -7.81 14.97 1.32
C ASN A 62 -8.02 13.49 1.70
N ASN A 63 -8.50 13.21 2.91
CA ASN A 63 -8.91 11.87 3.37
C ASN A 63 -10.40 11.80 3.75
N ALA A 64 -10.96 10.58 3.81
CA ALA A 64 -12.39 10.37 4.00
C ALA A 64 -12.92 10.97 5.31
N ARG A 65 -12.18 10.84 6.41
CA ARG A 65 -12.58 11.35 7.74
C ARG A 65 -12.68 12.86 7.75
N GLU A 66 -11.59 13.54 7.37
CA GLU A 66 -11.48 14.99 7.48
C GLU A 66 -12.36 15.72 6.44
N ILE A 67 -12.53 15.16 5.23
CA ILE A 67 -13.46 15.71 4.22
C ILE A 67 -14.93 15.47 4.59
N THR A 68 -15.29 14.32 5.16
CA THR A 68 -16.67 14.10 5.65
C THR A 68 -17.01 15.04 6.80
N ALA A 69 -16.04 15.34 7.68
CA ALA A 69 -16.21 16.35 8.73
C ALA A 69 -16.34 17.78 8.17
N LEU A 70 -15.68 18.11 7.06
CA LEU A 70 -15.90 19.38 6.35
C LEU A 70 -17.33 19.48 5.83
N TYR A 71 -17.85 18.42 5.19
CA TYR A 71 -19.24 18.38 4.71
C TYR A 71 -20.22 18.59 5.87
N TYR A 72 -19.98 17.92 6.99
CA TYR A 72 -20.74 18.09 8.22
C TYR A 72 -20.67 19.53 8.76
N LEU A 73 -19.50 20.16 8.80
CA LEU A 73 -19.34 21.56 9.23
C LEU A 73 -20.08 22.53 8.30
N CYS A 74 -20.00 22.33 6.98
CA CYS A 74 -20.78 23.12 6.02
C CYS A 74 -22.30 22.96 6.23
N HIS A 75 -22.76 21.81 6.72
CA HIS A 75 -24.16 21.60 7.06
C HIS A 75 -24.59 22.29 8.37
N GLN A 76 -23.69 22.42 9.36
CA GLN A 76 -24.00 23.06 10.66
C GLN A 76 -23.78 24.58 10.68
N LEU A 77 -22.71 25.07 10.05
CA LEU A 77 -22.24 26.45 10.22
C LEU A 77 -22.51 27.31 8.97
N PRO A 78 -22.85 28.60 9.13
CA PRO A 78 -22.95 29.54 8.01
C PRO A 78 -21.67 29.64 7.17
N PHE A 79 -21.83 29.70 5.85
CA PHE A 79 -20.78 29.88 4.84
C PHE A 79 -19.63 30.81 5.24
N HIS A 80 -19.95 32.02 5.69
CA HIS A 80 -18.98 33.09 5.98
C HIS A 80 -18.14 32.84 7.25
N LEU A 81 -18.47 31.82 8.05
CA LEU A 81 -17.67 31.43 9.21
C LEU A 81 -16.60 30.38 8.86
N ILE A 82 -16.74 29.63 7.77
CA ILE A 82 -15.82 28.50 7.48
C ILE A 82 -14.64 28.98 6.63
N LYS A 83 -13.42 28.89 7.20
CA LYS A 83 -12.15 28.99 6.48
C LYS A 83 -11.42 27.65 6.49
N LEU A 84 -10.86 27.28 5.34
CA LEU A 84 -10.21 26.00 5.12
C LEU A 84 -8.69 26.12 5.20
N MET A 85 -8.06 25.24 5.97
CA MET A 85 -6.61 25.01 6.00
C MET A 85 -6.37 23.58 5.52
N ASN A 86 -6.34 23.39 4.20
CA ASN A 86 -6.12 22.08 3.58
C ASN A 86 -4.62 21.84 3.35
N LEU A 87 -4.03 20.94 4.14
CA LEU A 87 -2.61 20.61 4.09
C LEU A 87 -2.22 19.97 2.74
N SER A 88 -3.16 19.29 2.08
CA SER A 88 -2.96 18.76 0.73
C SER A 88 -2.85 19.86 -0.35
N GLU A 89 -3.23 21.11 -0.05
CA GLU A 89 -2.99 22.29 -0.91
C GLU A 89 -1.59 22.92 -0.65
N HIS A 90 -0.79 22.37 0.29
CA HIS A 90 0.47 22.97 0.79
C HIS A 90 1.65 21.98 0.87
N LEU A 91 1.63 20.89 0.09
CA LEU A 91 2.66 19.82 0.12
C LEU A 91 4.09 20.33 -0.13
N ASP A 92 4.26 21.36 -0.97
CA ASP A 92 5.56 21.99 -1.25
C ASP A 92 6.25 22.59 -0.01
N LEU A 93 5.48 22.94 1.02
CA LEU A 93 6.00 23.44 2.30
C LEU A 93 6.32 22.30 3.28
N LEU A 94 5.71 21.13 3.07
CA LEU A 94 5.78 19.98 3.98
C LEU A 94 6.91 19.02 3.59
N ASN A 95 7.32 18.98 2.32
CA ASN A 95 8.38 18.11 1.77
C ASN A 95 8.07 16.60 1.80
N TRP A 96 6.84 16.20 2.12
CA TRP A 96 6.32 14.84 1.98
C TRP A 96 4.80 14.87 1.83
N ASP A 97 4.21 13.75 1.38
CA ASP A 97 2.77 13.59 1.25
C ASP A 97 2.11 13.40 2.63
N VAL A 98 1.25 14.33 3.02
CA VAL A 98 0.59 14.36 4.34
C VAL A 98 -0.84 13.86 4.20
N ARG A 99 -1.10 12.65 4.70
CA ARG A 99 -2.37 11.95 4.52
C ARG A 99 -3.45 12.44 5.48
N SER A 100 -3.07 12.89 6.67
CA SER A 100 -3.98 13.46 7.69
C SER A 100 -3.28 14.53 8.54
N THR A 101 -4.08 15.43 9.12
CA THR A 101 -3.62 16.42 10.12
C THR A 101 -2.90 15.81 11.34
N ASN A 102 -3.01 14.51 11.56
CA ASN A 102 -2.25 13.77 12.59
C ASN A 102 -0.76 13.61 12.28
N GLU A 103 -0.33 13.78 11.02
CA GLU A 103 1.05 13.53 10.59
C GLU A 103 1.93 14.80 10.63
N ILE A 104 1.38 15.98 10.95
CA ILE A 104 2.17 17.21 11.13
C ILE A 104 2.66 17.40 12.57
N GLY A 105 3.87 17.98 12.70
CA GLY A 105 4.45 18.37 13.98
C GLY A 105 4.10 19.81 14.40
N VAL A 106 4.53 20.17 15.61
CA VAL A 106 4.27 21.49 16.24
C VAL A 106 4.84 22.66 15.41
N GLU A 107 6.02 22.50 14.81
CA GLU A 107 6.64 23.58 14.02
C GLU A 107 5.98 23.71 12.63
N GLN A 108 5.54 22.60 12.01
CA GLN A 108 4.73 22.62 10.80
C GLN A 108 3.39 23.32 11.06
N ALA A 109 2.70 22.99 12.16
CA ALA A 109 1.45 23.65 12.54
C ALA A 109 1.62 25.17 12.70
N LYS A 110 2.69 25.63 13.38
CA LYS A 110 2.99 27.07 13.52
C LYS A 110 3.28 27.74 12.17
N MET A 111 4.04 27.08 11.30
CA MET A 111 4.38 27.58 9.97
C MET A 111 3.11 27.73 9.11
N LEU A 112 2.30 26.68 9.01
CA LEU A 112 1.04 26.68 8.25
C LEU A 112 0.02 27.68 8.81
N ASN A 113 0.00 27.92 10.13
CA ASN A 113 -0.93 28.89 10.71
C ASN A 113 -0.66 30.34 10.28
N GLN A 114 0.55 30.65 9.81
CA GLN A 114 0.91 31.97 9.24
C GLN A 114 0.33 32.18 7.84
N LEU A 115 -0.16 31.13 7.18
CA LEU A 115 -0.84 31.22 5.90
C LEU A 115 -2.30 31.65 6.11
N GLU A 116 -2.82 32.44 5.17
CA GLU A 116 -4.25 32.75 5.16
C GLU A 116 -5.05 31.49 4.81
N ALA A 117 -5.93 31.07 5.73
CA ALA A 117 -6.86 29.99 5.47
C ALA A 117 -7.87 30.42 4.39
N ARG A 118 -8.05 29.56 3.39
CA ARG A 118 -8.86 29.82 2.19
C ARG A 118 -10.33 29.94 2.55
N GLN A 119 -10.97 31.04 2.15
CA GLN A 119 -12.43 31.12 2.18
C GLN A 119 -12.99 30.19 1.11
N LEU A 120 -13.98 29.36 1.46
CA LEU A 120 -14.71 28.55 0.48
C LEU A 120 -15.42 29.46 -0.54
N SER A 121 -15.62 28.98 -1.76
CA SER A 121 -16.62 29.55 -2.68
C SER A 121 -18.04 29.13 -2.28
N GLU A 122 -19.06 29.90 -2.65
CA GLU A 122 -20.46 29.50 -2.46
C GLU A 122 -20.77 28.17 -3.17
N SER A 123 -20.14 27.91 -4.32
CA SER A 123 -20.23 26.65 -5.06
C SER A 123 -19.69 25.46 -4.27
N GLU A 124 -18.49 25.57 -3.67
CA GLU A 124 -17.93 24.52 -2.82
C GLU A 124 -18.80 24.27 -1.59
N TYR A 125 -19.22 25.33 -0.90
CA TYR A 125 -20.05 25.22 0.29
C TYR A 125 -21.39 24.53 0.01
N ASN A 126 -22.09 24.94 -1.06
CA ASN A 126 -23.34 24.31 -1.48
C ASN A 126 -23.15 22.84 -1.89
N HIS A 127 -22.04 22.53 -2.58
CA HIS A 127 -21.68 21.15 -2.92
C HIS A 127 -21.43 20.32 -1.65
N TYR A 128 -20.60 20.79 -0.72
CA TYR A 128 -20.30 20.09 0.54
C TYR A 128 -21.53 19.89 1.43
N GLN A 129 -22.46 20.85 1.47
CA GLN A 129 -23.77 20.65 2.10
C GLN A 129 -24.59 19.53 1.43
N SER A 130 -24.62 19.49 0.10
CA SER A 130 -25.33 18.44 -0.64
C SER A 130 -24.70 17.06 -0.45
N GLU A 131 -23.36 16.98 -0.36
CA GLU A 131 -22.62 15.75 -0.12
C GLU A 131 -22.84 15.22 1.30
N TRP A 132 -22.94 16.10 2.31
CA TRP A 132 -23.38 15.67 3.64
C TRP A 132 -24.77 15.04 3.60
N GLN A 133 -25.74 15.68 2.94
CA GLN A 133 -27.10 15.14 2.81
C GLN A 133 -27.13 13.81 2.04
N ARG A 134 -26.26 13.64 1.03
CA ARG A 134 -26.09 12.38 0.31
C ARG A 134 -25.55 11.29 1.25
N LEU A 135 -24.37 11.47 1.85
CA LEU A 135 -23.73 10.49 2.71
C LEU A 135 -24.58 10.12 3.94
N ALA A 136 -25.32 11.08 4.51
CA ALA A 136 -26.22 10.83 5.64
C ALA A 136 -27.49 10.05 5.28
N ASN A 137 -27.81 9.88 3.98
CA ASN A 137 -28.95 9.07 3.52
C ASN A 137 -28.53 7.78 2.78
N GLU A 138 -27.24 7.58 2.51
CA GLU A 138 -26.73 6.37 1.89
C GLU A 138 -26.69 5.18 2.87
N SER A 139 -26.86 3.97 2.33
CA SER A 139 -26.80 2.73 3.10
C SER A 139 -25.39 2.15 3.14
N GLY A 140 -24.66 2.40 4.22
CA GLY A 140 -23.36 1.79 4.51
C GLY A 140 -22.62 2.50 5.63
N ASP A 141 -21.72 1.76 6.28
CA ASP A 141 -21.04 2.15 7.51
C ASP A 141 -19.52 2.39 7.34
N LEU A 142 -19.05 2.56 6.10
CA LEU A 142 -17.67 2.87 5.76
C LEU A 142 -17.61 3.95 4.68
N ARG A 143 -16.73 4.94 4.80
CA ARG A 143 -16.42 5.90 3.73
C ARG A 143 -14.96 5.80 3.30
N ILE A 144 -14.77 5.91 1.99
CA ILE A 144 -13.48 5.81 1.32
C ILE A 144 -13.34 7.04 0.41
N MET A 145 -12.18 7.69 0.46
CA MET A 145 -11.83 8.80 -0.41
C MET A 145 -11.28 8.26 -1.73
N ARG A 146 -11.91 8.64 -2.84
CA ARG A 146 -11.37 8.44 -4.19
C ARG A 146 -11.15 9.82 -4.81
N GLN A 147 -11.88 10.16 -5.87
CA GLN A 147 -12.03 11.56 -6.33
C GLN A 147 -12.97 12.37 -5.41
N GLN A 148 -13.88 11.66 -4.74
CA GLN A 148 -14.82 12.18 -3.73
C GLN A 148 -15.00 11.12 -2.64
N VAL A 149 -15.72 11.45 -1.58
CA VAL A 149 -16.05 10.50 -0.51
C VAL A 149 -17.19 9.57 -0.97
N CYS A 150 -16.95 8.26 -0.93
CA CYS A 150 -17.92 7.24 -1.32
C CYS A 150 -18.29 6.32 -0.14
N THR A 151 -19.58 6.08 0.07
CA THR A 151 -20.08 5.09 1.04
C THR A 151 -19.89 3.67 0.51
N ASN A 152 -19.42 2.78 1.38
CA ASN A 152 -19.18 1.36 1.12
C ASN A 152 -19.75 0.52 2.27
N GLN A 153 -19.82 -0.79 2.08
CA GLN A 153 -20.17 -1.72 3.16
C GLN A 153 -19.00 -1.89 4.13
N VAL A 154 -19.32 -2.27 5.36
CA VAL A 154 -18.34 -2.43 6.45
C VAL A 154 -17.31 -3.54 6.18
N ASP A 155 -17.65 -4.49 5.31
CA ASP A 155 -16.87 -5.65 4.89
C ASP A 155 -16.00 -5.41 3.64
N TYR A 156 -15.95 -4.18 3.12
CA TYR A 156 -15.17 -3.81 1.92
C TYR A 156 -13.70 -4.29 1.95
N TYR A 157 -13.11 -4.38 3.15
CA TYR A 157 -11.72 -4.79 3.36
C TYR A 157 -11.57 -6.26 3.79
N ASP A 158 -12.65 -7.01 3.99
CA ASP A 158 -12.59 -8.38 4.54
C ASP A 158 -11.81 -9.33 3.62
N ASP A 159 -11.96 -9.24 2.30
CA ASP A 159 -11.22 -10.11 1.36
C ASP A 159 -9.71 -9.80 1.33
N ILE A 160 -9.32 -8.53 1.52
CA ILE A 160 -7.91 -8.15 1.66
C ILE A 160 -7.37 -8.66 3.00
N ILE A 161 -8.17 -8.59 4.08
CA ILE A 161 -7.80 -9.15 5.39
C ILE A 161 -7.63 -10.67 5.30
N LYS A 162 -8.50 -11.40 4.58
CA LYS A 162 -8.33 -12.84 4.32
C LYS A 162 -7.05 -13.14 3.56
N TYR A 163 -6.80 -12.42 2.47
CA TYR A 163 -5.56 -12.53 1.72
C TYR A 163 -4.33 -12.34 2.62
N LEU A 164 -4.29 -11.27 3.43
CA LEU A 164 -3.18 -11.03 4.36
C LEU A 164 -3.06 -12.10 5.45
N ILE A 165 -4.16 -12.72 5.90
CA ILE A 165 -4.11 -13.87 6.82
C ILE A 165 -3.44 -15.07 6.13
N ASP A 166 -3.84 -15.38 4.89
CA ASP A 166 -3.34 -16.53 4.14
C ASP A 166 -1.89 -16.35 3.66
N THR A 167 -1.45 -15.12 3.40
CA THR A 167 -0.06 -14.79 3.03
C THR A 167 0.82 -14.38 4.21
N SER A 168 0.28 -14.31 5.43
CA SER A 168 1.07 -13.92 6.62
C SER A 168 2.09 -14.99 6.97
N ILE A 169 3.35 -14.57 7.12
CA ILE A 169 4.44 -15.44 7.56
C ILE A 169 4.24 -15.78 9.06
N PRO A 170 4.00 -17.05 9.42
CA PRO A 170 3.85 -17.45 10.81
C PRO A 170 5.19 -17.49 11.54
N ASN A 171 5.14 -17.49 12.87
CA ASN A 171 6.25 -17.97 13.69
C ASN A 171 6.39 -19.50 13.63
N GLU A 172 7.43 -20.04 14.28
CA GLU A 172 7.71 -21.48 14.39
C GLU A 172 6.53 -22.33 14.91
N GLN A 173 5.54 -21.74 15.58
CA GLN A 173 4.35 -22.43 16.11
C GLN A 173 3.15 -22.40 15.14
N GLY A 174 3.31 -21.82 13.95
CA GLY A 174 2.23 -21.63 12.98
C GLY A 174 1.29 -20.47 13.36
N LEU A 175 1.79 -19.46 14.08
CA LEU A 175 0.99 -18.39 14.65
C LEU A 175 1.42 -17.01 14.13
N VAL A 176 0.44 -16.14 13.91
CA VAL A 176 0.62 -14.76 13.43
C VAL A 176 0.05 -13.79 14.47
N HIS A 177 0.75 -12.67 14.69
CA HIS A 177 0.25 -11.59 15.53
C HIS A 177 -0.71 -10.67 14.73
N PRO A 178 -1.91 -10.38 15.26
CA PRO A 178 -2.90 -9.49 14.64
C PRO A 178 -2.36 -8.11 14.25
N ALA A 179 -1.48 -7.57 15.09
CA ALA A 179 -0.82 -6.29 14.85
C ALA A 179 0.01 -6.26 13.56
N ARG A 180 0.48 -7.42 13.05
CA ARG A 180 1.16 -7.50 11.76
C ARG A 180 0.18 -7.35 10.60
N ILE A 181 -0.93 -8.10 10.61
CA ILE A 181 -1.98 -8.01 9.57
C ILE A 181 -2.58 -6.59 9.54
N VAL A 182 -2.89 -6.01 10.71
CA VAL A 182 -3.39 -4.62 10.78
C VAL A 182 -2.32 -3.61 10.36
N GLY A 183 -1.05 -3.84 10.69
CA GLY A 183 0.07 -3.01 10.21
C GLY A 183 0.23 -3.07 8.68
N GLU A 184 0.10 -4.25 8.08
CA GLU A 184 0.13 -4.44 6.62
C GLU A 184 -1.10 -3.82 5.94
N MET A 185 -2.29 -3.87 6.57
CA MET A 185 -3.47 -3.10 6.12
C MET A 185 -3.19 -1.58 6.10
N LEU A 186 -2.66 -1.04 7.20
CA LEU A 186 -2.37 0.40 7.37
C LEU A 186 -1.22 0.89 6.47
N GLY A 187 -0.27 0.02 6.14
CA GLY A 187 0.85 0.33 5.24
C GLY A 187 0.45 0.31 3.76
N ASN A 188 -0.42 -0.62 3.36
CA ASN A 188 -0.81 -0.81 1.97
C ASN A 188 -2.10 -0.07 1.57
N THR A 189 -2.90 0.41 2.53
CA THR A 189 -4.06 1.25 2.24
C THR A 189 -3.67 2.72 2.06
N ALA A 190 -4.14 3.33 0.97
CA ALA A 190 -4.04 4.78 0.77
C ALA A 190 -5.02 5.59 1.66
N GLN A 191 -5.86 4.94 2.47
CA GLN A 191 -6.92 5.57 3.26
C GLN A 191 -6.51 5.78 4.72
N CYS A 192 -6.81 6.93 5.30
CA CYS A 192 -6.67 7.18 6.74
C CYS A 192 -7.81 6.52 7.55
N ILE A 193 -7.83 5.18 7.57
CA ILE A 193 -8.76 4.37 8.37
C ILE A 193 -8.07 3.93 9.65
N SER A 194 -8.80 3.89 10.78
CA SER A 194 -8.21 3.55 12.08
C SER A 194 -7.75 2.08 12.18
N ASP A 195 -6.70 1.86 12.97
CA ASP A 195 -6.23 0.53 13.36
C ASP A 195 -7.32 -0.26 14.08
N THR A 196 -8.15 0.44 14.86
CA THR A 196 -9.30 -0.08 15.60
C THR A 196 -10.37 -0.61 14.66
N PHE A 197 -10.68 0.08 13.56
CA PHE A 197 -11.59 -0.44 12.52
C PHE A 197 -11.04 -1.75 11.92
N PHE A 198 -9.79 -1.77 11.47
CA PHE A 198 -9.19 -2.97 10.87
C PHE A 198 -9.09 -4.13 11.87
N HIS A 199 -8.85 -3.85 13.15
CA HIS A 199 -8.86 -4.85 14.21
C HIS A 199 -10.25 -5.46 14.43
N GLU A 200 -11.32 -4.67 14.44
CA GLU A 200 -12.70 -5.20 14.53
C GLU A 200 -13.10 -5.98 13.26
N ARG A 201 -12.68 -5.54 12.06
CA ARG A 201 -12.85 -6.34 10.84
C ARG A 201 -12.07 -7.66 10.88
N LEU A 202 -10.84 -7.64 11.37
CA LEU A 202 -10.05 -8.86 11.57
C LEU A 202 -10.73 -9.83 12.54
N LYS A 203 -11.31 -9.35 13.65
CA LYS A 203 -12.13 -10.20 14.55
C LYS A 203 -13.34 -10.81 13.84
N HIS A 204 -14.02 -10.03 12.98
CA HIS A 204 -15.13 -10.51 12.17
C HIS A 204 -14.70 -11.63 11.22
N VAL A 205 -13.64 -11.42 10.42
CA VAL A 205 -13.08 -12.42 9.51
C VAL A 205 -12.65 -13.69 10.27
N ILE A 206 -11.95 -13.55 11.40
CA ILE A 206 -11.56 -14.69 12.26
C ILE A 206 -12.77 -15.51 12.68
N HIS A 207 -13.87 -14.86 13.05
CA HIS A 207 -15.11 -15.52 13.47
C HIS A 207 -15.81 -16.23 12.30
N CYS A 208 -15.94 -15.56 11.15
CA CYS A 208 -16.62 -16.08 9.96
C CYS A 208 -15.87 -17.27 9.33
N GLU A 209 -14.55 -17.18 9.20
CA GLU A 209 -13.71 -18.23 8.60
C GLU A 209 -13.33 -19.34 9.60
N GLY A 210 -13.76 -19.24 10.87
CA GLY A 210 -13.49 -20.25 11.90
C GLY A 210 -12.00 -20.37 12.29
N ILE A 211 -11.24 -19.30 12.11
CA ILE A 211 -9.79 -19.26 12.37
C ILE A 211 -9.52 -19.49 13.86
N LYS A 212 -8.55 -20.36 14.16
CA LYS A 212 -8.22 -20.70 15.55
C LYS A 212 -7.41 -19.58 16.20
N VAL A 213 -7.84 -19.18 17.40
CA VAL A 213 -7.23 -18.10 18.19
C VAL A 213 -6.58 -18.68 19.44
N ILE A 214 -5.43 -18.15 19.82
CA ILE A 214 -4.80 -18.35 21.13
C ILE A 214 -4.76 -17.01 21.84
N GLY A 215 -5.38 -16.91 23.02
CA GLY A 215 -5.45 -15.68 23.81
C GLY A 215 -6.83 -15.01 23.77
N SER A 216 -6.85 -13.70 23.99
CA SER A 216 -8.07 -12.89 24.13
C SER A 216 -8.22 -11.92 22.96
N LEU A 217 -9.37 -11.98 22.25
CA LEU A 217 -9.74 -11.06 21.17
C LEU A 217 -10.05 -9.62 21.63
N LYS A 218 -9.50 -9.17 22.77
CA LYS A 218 -9.71 -7.83 23.29
C LYS A 218 -8.81 -6.82 22.57
N GLU A 219 -7.49 -6.97 22.74
CA GLU A 219 -6.44 -6.11 22.19
C GLU A 219 -5.59 -6.91 21.19
N MET A 220 -5.07 -6.30 20.12
CA MET A 220 -4.26 -6.99 19.09
C MET A 220 -3.03 -7.74 19.63
N ARG A 221 -2.49 -7.32 20.78
CA ARG A 221 -1.33 -7.94 21.44
C ARG A 221 -1.71 -9.12 22.34
N ASP A 222 -2.98 -9.22 22.74
CA ASP A 222 -3.47 -10.18 23.73
C ASP A 222 -3.84 -11.54 23.09
N TYR A 223 -3.70 -11.67 21.77
CA TYR A 223 -3.91 -12.91 21.03
C TYR A 223 -2.96 -13.11 19.84
N GLN A 224 -2.94 -14.35 19.36
CA GLN A 224 -2.36 -14.78 18.10
C GLN A 224 -3.38 -15.61 17.33
N ILE A 225 -3.33 -15.57 16.00
CA ILE A 225 -4.15 -16.43 15.14
C ILE A 225 -3.31 -17.56 14.58
N LYS A 226 -3.89 -18.76 14.45
CA LYS A 226 -3.28 -19.86 13.71
C LYS A 226 -3.72 -19.77 12.26
N VAL A 227 -2.80 -19.34 11.41
CA VAL A 227 -2.94 -19.43 9.95
C VAL A 227 -2.85 -20.90 9.52
N PRO A 228 -3.40 -21.27 8.35
CA PRO A 228 -3.02 -22.52 7.71
C PRO A 228 -1.50 -22.55 7.58
N GLY A 229 -0.85 -23.60 8.09
CA GLY A 229 0.61 -23.79 7.95
C GLY A 229 1.00 -24.22 6.53
N VAL A 230 0.36 -23.60 5.54
CA VAL A 230 0.54 -23.84 4.13
C VAL A 230 0.96 -22.50 3.56
N VAL A 231 2.25 -22.37 3.27
CA VAL A 231 2.69 -21.45 2.23
C VAL A 231 2.05 -21.99 0.96
N HIS A 232 0.85 -21.50 0.65
CA HIS A 232 0.20 -21.75 -0.62
C HIS A 232 0.99 -20.97 -1.67
N PHE A 233 2.06 -21.59 -2.16
CA PHE A 233 2.31 -21.55 -3.59
C PHE A 233 1.26 -22.47 -4.22
N PRO A 234 0.15 -21.93 -4.77
CA PRO A 234 -0.77 -22.75 -5.53
C PRO A 234 -0.01 -23.44 -6.66
N ILE A 235 -0.14 -24.76 -6.75
CA ILE A 235 0.48 -25.58 -7.81
C ILE A 235 -0.32 -25.35 -9.09
N TYR A 236 -0.10 -24.19 -9.72
CA TYR A 236 -0.74 -23.83 -10.97
C TYR A 236 -0.01 -24.46 -12.14
N ASN A 237 -0.71 -25.32 -12.88
CA ASN A 237 -0.28 -25.78 -14.21
C ASN A 237 -0.47 -24.63 -15.21
N GLY A 238 0.39 -23.62 -15.14
CA GLY A 238 0.33 -22.41 -15.96
C GLY A 238 1.27 -21.29 -15.53
N LEU A 239 2.31 -21.58 -14.73
CA LEU A 239 3.28 -20.56 -14.33
C LEU A 239 4.22 -20.29 -15.52
N GLU A 240 4.21 -19.09 -16.07
CA GLU A 240 4.94 -18.75 -17.30
C GLU A 240 6.24 -17.99 -17.03
N TYR A 241 6.30 -17.16 -15.99
CA TYR A 241 7.44 -16.29 -15.69
C TYR A 241 7.95 -16.42 -14.24
N VAL A 242 9.27 -16.45 -14.08
CA VAL A 242 9.96 -16.38 -12.77
C VAL A 242 10.94 -15.20 -12.80
N TYR A 243 10.78 -14.27 -11.88
CA TYR A 243 11.58 -13.05 -11.79
C TYR A 243 12.51 -13.13 -10.58
N VAL A 244 13.78 -12.77 -10.76
CA VAL A 244 14.78 -12.89 -9.69
C VAL A 244 15.45 -11.54 -9.47
N GLU A 245 15.22 -10.98 -8.29
CA GLU A 245 15.80 -9.72 -7.83
C GLU A 245 17.15 -9.97 -7.14
N GLY A 246 18.14 -9.11 -7.42
CA GLY A 246 19.50 -9.31 -6.93
C GLY A 246 20.32 -8.03 -6.86
N ASP A 247 20.16 -7.27 -5.78
CA ASP A 247 21.19 -6.36 -5.28
C ASP A 247 22.01 -7.08 -4.19
N GLY A 248 23.31 -6.79 -4.15
CA GLY A 248 24.34 -7.63 -3.53
C GLY A 248 24.32 -7.80 -1.99
N PRO A 249 25.34 -8.50 -1.44
CA PRO A 249 25.23 -9.25 -0.19
C PRO A 249 25.11 -8.36 1.06
N CYS A 250 23.93 -8.37 1.69
CA CYS A 250 23.70 -7.78 3.00
C CYS A 250 23.95 -8.80 4.12
N LYS A 251 24.73 -8.43 5.14
CA LYS A 251 25.15 -9.32 6.23
C LYS A 251 24.52 -8.90 7.57
N VAL A 252 23.48 -9.63 8.01
CA VAL A 252 22.90 -9.52 9.36
C VAL A 252 22.63 -10.93 9.89
N ILE A 253 23.00 -11.19 11.15
CA ILE A 253 23.05 -12.51 11.80
C ILE A 253 21.86 -12.66 12.76
N LEU A 254 21.30 -13.88 12.87
CA LEU A 254 20.78 -14.56 14.10
C LEU A 254 19.74 -15.67 13.80
N GLN A 255 20.06 -16.90 14.23
CA GLN A 255 19.33 -18.18 14.14
C GLN A 255 18.30 -18.46 15.29
N PRO A 256 17.52 -19.57 15.29
CA PRO A 256 17.49 -20.72 14.38
C PRO A 256 16.13 -20.96 13.66
N LEU A 257 15.79 -22.23 13.43
CA LEU A 257 15.20 -22.85 12.23
C LEU A 257 13.66 -22.79 12.16
N ASP A 258 12.97 -23.04 11.03
CA ASP A 258 13.40 -23.45 9.66
C ASP A 258 13.06 -22.32 8.63
N GLU A 259 12.64 -22.66 7.40
CA GLU A 259 12.18 -21.83 6.25
C GLU A 259 13.05 -20.61 5.84
N VAL A 260 13.56 -20.65 4.61
CA VAL A 260 14.71 -19.84 4.14
C VAL A 260 14.32 -18.78 3.09
N PHE A 261 13.14 -18.90 2.47
CA PHE A 261 12.75 -18.13 1.28
C PHE A 261 11.35 -17.52 1.39
N ILE A 262 11.18 -16.35 0.78
CA ILE A 262 9.88 -15.79 0.41
C ILE A 262 9.86 -15.55 -1.09
N GLY A 263 8.81 -16.05 -1.74
CA GLY A 263 8.46 -15.70 -3.11
C GLY A 263 7.17 -14.87 -3.10
N TYR A 264 7.13 -13.82 -3.93
CA TYR A 264 5.92 -13.05 -4.20
C TYR A 264 5.35 -13.50 -5.52
N TYR A 265 4.12 -13.97 -5.51
CA TYR A 265 3.42 -14.37 -6.72
C TYR A 265 2.50 -13.23 -7.18
N TYR A 266 2.58 -12.89 -8.47
CA TYR A 266 1.72 -11.92 -9.12
C TYR A 266 1.05 -12.55 -10.33
N GLN A 267 -0.19 -12.17 -10.60
CA GLN A 267 -0.95 -12.63 -11.75
C GLN A 267 -1.55 -11.41 -12.46
N THR A 268 -1.37 -11.35 -13.78
CA THR A 268 -2.09 -10.42 -14.67
C THR A 268 -3.23 -11.18 -15.35
N ASP A 269 -3.98 -10.51 -16.24
CA ASP A 269 -5.04 -11.16 -17.01
C ASP A 269 -4.51 -12.26 -17.95
N ASP A 270 -3.24 -12.14 -18.38
CA ASP A 270 -2.59 -13.01 -19.37
C ASP A 270 -1.42 -13.84 -18.80
N ASP A 271 -0.69 -13.34 -17.77
CA ASP A 271 0.61 -13.87 -17.34
C ASP A 271 0.65 -14.25 -15.84
N HIS A 272 1.57 -15.15 -15.51
CA HIS A 272 1.84 -15.61 -14.14
C HIS A 272 3.31 -15.38 -13.76
N PHE A 273 3.57 -14.55 -12.74
CA PHE A 273 4.91 -14.19 -12.28
C PHE A 273 5.21 -14.73 -10.87
N LEU A 274 6.40 -15.29 -10.68
CA LEU A 274 6.97 -15.60 -9.36
C LEU A 274 8.24 -14.79 -9.12
N MET A 275 8.16 -13.72 -8.32
CA MET A 275 9.33 -12.99 -7.83
C MET A 275 9.96 -13.75 -6.65
N MET A 276 11.28 -13.90 -6.62
CA MET A 276 11.98 -14.65 -5.56
C MET A 276 13.09 -13.84 -4.88
N ASN A 277 13.06 -13.81 -3.55
CA ASN A 277 14.14 -13.23 -2.74
C ASN A 277 15.10 -14.32 -2.22
N PRO A 278 16.40 -14.27 -2.54
CA PRO A 278 17.39 -15.16 -1.94
C PRO A 278 17.50 -15.00 -0.41
N ALA A 279 18.00 -16.03 0.29
CA ALA A 279 18.22 -15.98 1.73
C ALA A 279 19.05 -14.74 2.13
N GLY A 280 18.59 -13.99 3.14
CA GLY A 280 19.19 -12.73 3.57
C GLY A 280 18.88 -11.49 2.72
N VAL A 281 18.06 -11.61 1.67
CA VAL A 281 17.61 -10.49 0.82
C VAL A 281 16.14 -10.18 1.05
N GLY A 282 15.81 -8.89 1.14
CA GLY A 282 14.45 -8.42 1.36
C GLY A 282 13.84 -8.95 2.66
N HIS A 283 12.77 -9.74 2.54
CA HIS A 283 12.10 -10.38 3.67
C HIS A 283 12.59 -11.80 3.96
N SER A 284 13.36 -12.43 3.06
CA SER A 284 13.83 -13.82 3.23
C SER A 284 14.79 -13.93 4.42
N LYS A 285 14.72 -15.06 5.12
CA LYS A 285 15.45 -15.27 6.37
C LYS A 285 16.96 -15.13 6.16
N PRO A 286 17.71 -14.41 7.03
CA PRO A 286 19.16 -14.37 6.96
C PRO A 286 19.76 -15.77 7.14
N CYS A 287 20.81 -16.05 6.37
CA CYS A 287 21.64 -17.24 6.51
C CYS A 287 22.95 -16.84 7.20
N ASP A 288 23.37 -17.59 8.22
CA ASP A 288 24.58 -17.27 8.99
C ASP A 288 25.89 -17.74 8.30
N ASP A 289 25.78 -18.53 7.23
CA ASP A 289 26.92 -19.10 6.49
C ASP A 289 27.37 -18.22 5.31
N GLU A 290 28.65 -18.32 4.93
CA GLU A 290 29.14 -17.73 3.67
C GLU A 290 28.58 -18.53 2.49
N ARG A 291 27.89 -17.83 1.57
CA ARG A 291 27.10 -18.43 0.49
C ARG A 291 27.72 -18.16 -0.87
N HIS A 292 27.84 -19.21 -1.69
CA HIS A 292 28.31 -19.08 -3.07
C HIS A 292 27.13 -19.07 -4.05
N LEU A 293 27.38 -18.69 -5.31
CA LEU A 293 26.37 -18.68 -6.38
C LEU A 293 25.74 -20.07 -6.57
N GLU A 294 26.53 -21.12 -6.37
CA GLU A 294 26.12 -22.53 -6.36
C GLU A 294 25.00 -22.82 -5.36
N ASP A 295 24.96 -22.16 -4.20
CA ASP A 295 24.00 -22.45 -3.14
C ASP A 295 22.66 -21.77 -3.44
N TYR A 296 22.69 -20.51 -3.89
CA TYR A 296 21.50 -19.82 -4.40
C TYR A 296 20.90 -20.54 -5.62
N ALA A 297 21.73 -21.00 -6.55
CA ALA A 297 21.30 -21.77 -7.72
C ALA A 297 20.67 -23.12 -7.32
N ARG A 298 21.26 -23.83 -6.34
CA ARG A 298 20.73 -25.11 -5.84
C ARG A 298 19.36 -24.95 -5.20
N GLU A 299 19.19 -23.92 -4.39
CA GLU A 299 17.94 -23.69 -3.66
C GLU A 299 16.83 -23.16 -4.57
N PHE A 300 17.17 -22.31 -5.54
CA PHE A 300 16.27 -21.88 -6.60
C PHE A 300 15.73 -23.09 -7.40
N TYR A 301 16.60 -24.04 -7.76
CA TYR A 301 16.21 -25.29 -8.42
C TYR A 301 15.27 -26.14 -7.57
N GLU A 302 15.61 -26.39 -6.31
CA GLU A 302 14.79 -27.22 -5.41
C GLU A 302 13.41 -26.58 -5.14
N LEU A 303 13.31 -25.24 -5.09
CA LEU A 303 12.00 -24.59 -5.03
C LEU A 303 11.19 -24.85 -6.31
N ILE A 304 11.70 -24.54 -7.49
CA ILE A 304 11.00 -24.75 -8.78
C ILE A 304 10.52 -26.20 -8.95
N LYS A 305 11.39 -27.15 -8.56
CA LYS A 305 11.12 -28.58 -8.55
C LYS A 305 10.00 -28.96 -7.56
N GLY A 306 9.99 -28.36 -6.37
CA GLY A 306 8.93 -28.50 -5.37
C GLY A 306 7.59 -27.89 -5.81
N LEU A 307 7.61 -26.82 -6.61
CA LEU A 307 6.44 -26.18 -7.22
C LEU A 307 5.86 -26.97 -8.40
N HIS A 308 6.51 -28.06 -8.84
CA HIS A 308 6.12 -28.89 -9.97
C HIS A 308 5.95 -28.13 -11.31
N ILE A 309 6.65 -26.99 -11.45
CA ILE A 309 6.63 -26.16 -12.67
C ILE A 309 7.24 -26.97 -13.84
N LYS A 310 6.55 -26.96 -14.99
CA LYS A 310 6.96 -27.72 -16.20
C LYS A 310 7.75 -26.88 -17.20
N SER A 311 7.45 -25.60 -17.27
CA SER A 311 8.13 -24.62 -18.11
C SER A 311 8.01 -23.26 -17.45
N PHE A 312 8.99 -22.40 -17.64
CA PHE A 312 9.00 -21.03 -17.11
C PHE A 312 10.10 -20.23 -17.79
N GLU A 313 9.96 -18.91 -17.82
CA GLU A 313 10.96 -17.99 -18.31
C GLU A 313 11.61 -17.26 -17.14
N ILE A 314 12.93 -17.37 -16.99
CA ILE A 314 13.67 -16.61 -15.98
C ILE A 314 13.94 -15.20 -16.51
N ILE A 315 13.52 -14.20 -15.76
CA ILE A 315 13.93 -12.80 -15.93
C ILE A 315 14.84 -12.44 -14.76
N ALA A 316 16.12 -12.19 -15.04
CA ALA A 316 17.13 -11.92 -14.01
C ALA A 316 18.07 -10.76 -14.39
N TYR A 317 18.49 -10.00 -13.37
CA TYR A 317 19.33 -8.81 -13.49
C TYR A 317 20.43 -8.78 -12.42
N ASN A 318 21.45 -7.95 -12.60
CA ASN A 318 22.54 -7.73 -11.63
C ASN A 318 23.14 -9.05 -11.08
N ASP A 319 23.11 -9.28 -9.77
CA ASP A 319 23.66 -10.50 -9.18
C ASP A 319 22.80 -11.75 -9.46
N ALA A 320 21.49 -11.56 -9.66
CA ALA A 320 20.58 -12.64 -10.03
C ALA A 320 20.87 -13.23 -11.42
N TYR A 321 21.43 -12.44 -12.35
CA TYR A 321 21.94 -12.95 -13.64
C TYR A 321 22.97 -14.09 -13.43
N TYR A 322 23.88 -13.93 -12.48
CA TYR A 322 24.90 -14.93 -12.21
C TYR A 322 24.34 -16.17 -11.51
N VAL A 323 23.32 -16.00 -10.64
CA VAL A 323 22.57 -17.12 -10.05
C VAL A 323 21.82 -17.91 -11.13
N ALA A 324 21.10 -17.24 -12.03
CA ALA A 324 20.40 -17.87 -13.16
C ALA A 324 21.38 -18.61 -14.09
N LYS A 325 22.51 -18.00 -14.43
CA LYS A 325 23.56 -18.64 -15.23
C LYS A 325 24.17 -19.87 -14.55
N GLN A 326 24.38 -19.81 -13.24
CA GLN A 326 24.92 -20.92 -12.46
C GLN A 326 23.89 -22.07 -12.32
N LEU A 327 22.60 -21.76 -12.15
CA LEU A 327 21.50 -22.72 -12.20
C LEU A 327 21.50 -23.52 -13.51
N VAL A 328 21.50 -22.81 -14.64
CA VAL A 328 21.48 -23.43 -15.98
C VAL A 328 22.65 -24.39 -16.17
N LYS A 329 23.85 -23.97 -15.76
CA LYS A 329 25.07 -24.76 -15.80
C LYS A 329 25.06 -25.95 -14.84
N MET A 330 24.50 -25.81 -13.64
CA MET A 330 24.50 -26.87 -12.62
C MET A 330 23.53 -28.01 -12.92
N TYR A 331 22.42 -27.70 -13.59
CA TYR A 331 21.32 -28.64 -13.83
C TYR A 331 21.15 -29.02 -15.31
N ASP A 332 22.11 -28.66 -16.15
CA ASP A 332 22.14 -28.91 -17.61
C ASP A 332 20.82 -28.50 -18.28
N LEU A 333 20.28 -27.34 -17.88
CA LEU A 333 18.98 -26.88 -18.36
C LEU A 333 19.09 -26.43 -19.81
N LYS A 334 18.20 -26.94 -20.68
CA LYS A 334 18.02 -26.38 -22.01
C LYS A 334 17.39 -25.00 -21.88
N VAL A 335 18.10 -23.97 -22.36
CA VAL A 335 17.68 -22.57 -22.29
C VAL A 335 17.87 -21.90 -23.63
N GLU A 336 16.82 -21.22 -24.10
CA GLU A 336 16.95 -20.17 -25.11
C GLU A 336 17.31 -18.86 -24.38
N ILE A 337 18.57 -18.41 -24.51
CA ILE A 337 19.06 -17.19 -23.86
C ILE A 337 18.90 -16.02 -24.82
N GLU A 338 18.00 -15.09 -24.52
CA GLU A 338 17.98 -13.78 -25.18
C GLU A 338 18.83 -12.82 -24.36
N HIS A 339 19.94 -12.36 -24.95
CA HIS A 339 20.89 -11.45 -24.31
C HIS A 339 20.53 -10.03 -24.71
N ILE A 340 19.95 -9.26 -23.77
CA ILE A 340 19.67 -7.84 -23.96
C ILE A 340 20.89 -7.08 -23.45
N ASP A 341 21.79 -6.74 -24.38
CA ASP A 341 22.97 -5.93 -24.09
C ASP A 341 22.57 -4.47 -23.80
N SER A 342 23.06 -3.96 -22.66
CA SER A 342 23.03 -2.56 -22.21
C SER A 342 21.67 -1.83 -22.27
N LEU A 343 21.09 -1.59 -21.08
CA LEU A 343 20.41 -0.31 -20.85
C LEU A 343 21.51 0.75 -20.71
N GLU A 344 21.72 1.56 -21.76
CA GLU A 344 22.59 2.75 -21.72
C GLU A 344 21.91 3.85 -20.88
N ASP A 345 21.99 3.73 -19.55
CA ASP A 345 21.68 4.79 -18.59
C ASP A 345 22.84 4.81 -17.55
N ASP A 346 23.60 5.91 -17.51
CA ASP A 346 25.02 6.00 -17.09
C ASP A 346 25.39 5.60 -15.64
N ASP A 347 24.46 5.08 -14.83
CA ASP A 347 24.67 4.74 -13.41
C ASP A 347 24.44 3.25 -13.05
N ILE A 348 23.97 2.37 -13.96
CA ILE A 348 23.75 0.94 -13.66
C ILE A 348 24.19 0.03 -14.81
N GLU A 349 25.32 -0.68 -14.67
CA GLU A 349 25.69 -1.82 -15.54
C GLU A 349 24.80 -3.06 -15.26
N GLY A 350 23.50 -2.94 -15.57
CA GLY A 350 22.53 -4.02 -15.44
C GLY A 350 22.55 -4.95 -16.64
N ARG A 351 22.96 -6.21 -16.45
CA ARG A 351 22.80 -7.26 -17.47
C ARG A 351 21.47 -7.96 -17.28
N LEU A 352 20.59 -7.87 -18.28
CA LEU A 352 19.32 -8.58 -18.30
C LEU A 352 19.48 -9.93 -19.02
N MET A 353 19.00 -11.00 -18.40
CA MET A 353 18.84 -12.31 -19.04
C MET A 353 17.38 -12.70 -19.04
N MET A 354 16.87 -13.03 -20.23
CA MET A 354 15.62 -13.75 -20.42
C MET A 354 15.96 -15.17 -20.88
N ALA A 355 15.32 -16.16 -20.26
CA ALA A 355 15.71 -17.56 -20.37
C ALA A 355 14.49 -18.48 -20.31
N SER A 356 13.96 -18.88 -21.48
CA SER A 356 12.84 -19.80 -21.57
C SER A 356 13.32 -21.24 -21.34
N ILE A 357 12.73 -21.92 -20.34
CA ILE A 357 13.03 -23.31 -19.95
C ILE A 357 11.78 -24.17 -20.19
N LYS A 358 11.91 -25.24 -20.97
CA LYS A 358 10.82 -26.21 -21.22
C LYS A 358 11.27 -27.63 -20.83
N LYS A 359 10.52 -28.26 -19.92
CA LYS A 359 10.72 -29.67 -19.56
C LYS A 359 9.96 -30.58 -20.52
N ASP A 360 10.69 -31.41 -21.27
CA ASP A 360 10.09 -32.45 -22.11
C ASP A 360 9.59 -33.64 -21.27
N GLN A 361 8.65 -34.43 -21.79
CA GLN A 361 7.93 -35.47 -21.04
C GLN A 361 8.59 -36.87 -21.04
N SER A 362 9.82 -36.99 -21.54
CA SER A 362 10.58 -38.25 -21.51
C SER A 362 11.91 -38.08 -20.78
N ASP A 363 12.11 -38.84 -19.69
CA ASP A 363 13.40 -38.96 -19.03
C ASP A 363 14.46 -39.60 -19.95
N GLU A 364 15.70 -39.15 -19.76
CA GLU A 364 16.97 -39.60 -20.36
C GLU A 364 17.18 -39.42 -21.89
N ALA A 365 18.29 -38.74 -22.20
CA ALA A 365 18.98 -38.61 -23.48
C ALA A 365 18.46 -37.60 -24.54
N LEU A 366 19.03 -36.39 -24.47
CA LEU A 366 19.13 -35.37 -25.54
C LEU A 366 17.81 -34.81 -26.07
N LEU A 367 17.91 -33.77 -26.91
CA LEU A 367 17.24 -33.64 -28.22
C LEU A 367 17.42 -32.22 -28.77
N ASP A 368 17.68 -32.15 -30.08
CA ASP A 368 17.77 -30.94 -30.88
C ASP A 368 16.39 -30.36 -31.25
N GLY A 369 16.35 -29.03 -31.46
CA GLY A 369 15.65 -28.46 -32.62
C GLY A 369 14.32 -27.70 -32.42
N ILE A 370 14.30 -26.48 -32.98
CA ILE A 370 13.11 -25.69 -33.45
C ILE A 370 12.32 -24.99 -32.31
N SER A 371 12.69 -23.75 -31.93
CA SER A 371 12.32 -22.40 -32.47
C SER A 371 10.96 -21.83 -32.04
N ILE A 372 10.91 -20.52 -31.70
CA ILE A 372 9.92 -19.51 -32.18
C ILE A 372 10.30 -18.06 -31.74
N GLN A 373 9.52 -17.10 -32.25
CA GLN A 373 9.62 -15.63 -32.23
C GLN A 373 9.82 -14.92 -30.87
N SER A 374 10.41 -13.72 -30.93
CA SER A 374 10.34 -12.69 -29.89
C SER A 374 9.06 -11.84 -30.01
N ASP A 375 8.52 -11.40 -28.87
CA ASP A 375 7.48 -10.35 -28.81
C ASP A 375 7.82 -9.33 -27.71
N SER A 376 8.23 -8.12 -28.11
CA SER A 376 8.90 -7.14 -27.25
C SER A 376 8.01 -6.48 -26.19
N ASP A 377 6.69 -6.67 -26.28
CA ASP A 377 5.72 -6.01 -25.43
C ASP A 377 5.63 -6.62 -24.02
N VAL A 378 5.92 -7.91 -23.86
CA VAL A 378 5.86 -8.59 -22.54
C VAL A 378 6.97 -8.09 -21.61
N VAL A 379 8.20 -7.99 -22.12
CA VAL A 379 9.37 -7.45 -21.39
C VAL A 379 9.10 -6.03 -20.90
N SER A 380 8.50 -5.22 -21.77
CA SER A 380 8.13 -3.83 -21.50
C SER A 380 7.07 -3.73 -20.41
N LYS A 381 6.05 -4.61 -20.40
CA LYS A 381 5.02 -4.67 -19.36
C LYS A 381 5.57 -5.07 -17.99
N ALA A 382 6.37 -6.14 -17.92
CA ALA A 382 6.92 -6.63 -16.66
C ALA A 382 7.86 -5.59 -16.00
N MET A 383 8.73 -4.95 -16.79
CA MET A 383 9.54 -3.84 -16.30
C MET A 383 8.70 -2.63 -15.88
N MET A 384 7.67 -2.26 -16.65
CA MET A 384 6.75 -1.19 -16.27
C MET A 384 5.85 -1.50 -15.06
N GLN A 385 5.89 -2.69 -14.46
CA GLN A 385 5.21 -2.96 -13.18
C GLN A 385 6.14 -2.83 -11.97
N ASN A 386 7.42 -3.21 -12.06
CA ASN A 386 8.37 -3.00 -10.96
C ASN A 386 8.93 -1.57 -10.91
N TYR A 387 9.20 -0.94 -12.06
CA TYR A 387 9.73 0.43 -12.12
C TYR A 387 8.66 1.52 -11.85
N THR A 388 7.37 1.18 -11.93
CA THR A 388 6.26 2.14 -11.87
C THR A 388 5.92 2.59 -10.44
N SER A 389 6.17 1.74 -9.45
CA SER A 389 5.89 2.03 -8.04
C SER A 389 6.61 3.28 -7.49
N ARG A 390 7.79 3.63 -8.03
CA ARG A 390 8.65 4.71 -7.49
C ARG A 390 8.92 5.84 -8.47
N LYS A 391 9.46 5.55 -9.66
CA LYS A 391 9.79 6.61 -10.65
C LYS A 391 8.58 7.14 -11.42
N LEU A 392 7.49 6.37 -11.59
CA LEU A 392 6.29 6.90 -12.25
C LEU A 392 5.47 7.81 -11.33
N TYR A 393 5.51 7.61 -10.01
CA TYR A 393 4.94 8.59 -9.06
C TYR A 393 5.70 9.93 -9.15
N GLU A 394 7.03 9.91 -9.09
CA GLU A 394 7.87 11.10 -9.22
C GLU A 394 7.80 11.76 -10.60
N ALA A 395 7.75 10.98 -11.69
CA ALA A 395 7.69 11.48 -13.06
C ALA A 395 6.29 11.97 -13.48
N ALA A 396 5.22 11.35 -12.98
CA ALA A 396 3.86 11.88 -13.15
C ALA A 396 3.72 13.22 -12.42
N TYR A 397 4.21 13.32 -11.17
CA TYR A 397 4.19 14.57 -10.42
C TYR A 397 5.02 15.68 -11.09
N LYS A 398 6.22 15.36 -11.61
CA LYS A 398 7.05 16.31 -12.38
C LYS A 398 6.47 16.71 -13.75
N ARG A 399 5.63 15.88 -14.38
CA ARG A 399 4.95 16.23 -15.66
C ARG A 399 3.65 16.99 -15.46
N LEU A 400 2.91 16.72 -14.38
CA LEU A 400 1.64 17.41 -14.09
C LEU A 400 1.82 18.87 -13.66
N SER A 401 2.98 19.24 -13.11
CA SER A 401 3.31 20.64 -12.75
C SER A 401 3.60 21.58 -13.93
N HIS A 402 3.50 21.10 -15.18
CA HIS A 402 3.79 21.87 -16.40
C HIS A 402 2.62 21.86 -17.42
N TRP A 403 1.40 21.56 -16.98
CA TRP A 403 0.25 21.31 -17.87
C TRP A 403 -0.90 22.33 -17.79
N ASP A 404 -0.58 23.58 -17.42
CA ASP A 404 -1.57 24.66 -17.25
C ASP A 404 -1.42 25.83 -18.26
N SER A 405 -0.77 25.60 -19.41
CA SER A 405 -0.54 26.64 -20.44
C SER A 405 -1.20 26.41 -21.81
N ASP A 406 -1.65 25.19 -22.14
CA ASP A 406 -2.08 24.86 -23.51
C ASP A 406 -3.53 24.34 -23.67
N LEU A 407 -4.29 24.13 -22.59
CA LEU A 407 -5.69 23.71 -22.67
C LEU A 407 -6.67 24.80 -23.17
N ALA A 408 -6.23 26.04 -23.33
CA ALA A 408 -7.05 27.16 -23.79
C ALA A 408 -7.28 27.21 -25.34
N LYS A 409 -7.02 26.14 -26.09
CA LYS A 409 -7.02 26.15 -27.57
C LYS A 409 -7.78 25.02 -28.29
N LEU A 410 -8.49 24.15 -27.59
CA LEU A 410 -9.30 23.10 -28.23
C LEU A 410 -10.80 23.35 -28.02
N ASN A 411 -11.45 23.82 -29.10
CA ASN A 411 -12.91 23.92 -29.19
C ASN A 411 -13.52 22.53 -29.37
N PHE A 412 -14.52 22.19 -28.54
CA PHE A 412 -15.66 21.34 -28.89
C PHE A 412 -16.91 21.84 -28.15
#